data_AF-A0A925EY40-F1
#
_entry.id   AF-A0A925EY40-F1
#
_cell.length_a   1.000
_cell.length_b   1.000
_cell.length_c   1.000
_cell.angle_alpha   90.00
_cell.angle_beta   90.00
_cell.angle_gamma   90.00
#
_symmetry.space_group_name_H-M   'P 1'
#
loop_
_entity.id
_entity.type
_entity.pdbx_description
1 polymer ?
#
loop_
_entity_poly.entity_id
_entity_poly.type
_entity_poly.pdbx_seq_one_letter_code
_entity_poly.pdbx_strand_id
1 'polypeptide(L)'
;MRQALVLSLLLLWTALAQAQESPPEPEVPPPASLPPVSIPQETTVPEPAPNAVVWKVDKYVILSLHGSDSAGRLARIQARFEDTIRRAPQPKLTVEVSGNDGGAFVVVNGRGMIDVTVHDAKANGTRRVLPVAQQWASRLRSVVGNPAVLHNLFVFSGLPEQILLDKIEYARGSSPAPDNGRFTTDGTRSAPLEGKSWIVYWDALGTQPYQTVFVLNRFREFIPYTLQDSTTR
;
A
#
# COMPACT_ATOMS: atom_id res chain seq x y z
N MET A 1 37.70 -3.93 -66.59
CA MET A 1 36.91 -5.00 -65.95
C MET A 1 36.60 -4.60 -64.52
N ARG A 2 35.32 -4.73 -64.11
CA ARG A 2 34.75 -4.46 -62.77
C ARG A 2 34.31 -3.02 -62.46
N GLN A 3 33.42 -2.49 -63.31
CA GLN A 3 32.36 -1.54 -62.94
C GLN A 3 31.05 -2.20 -63.35
N ALA A 4 30.26 -2.72 -62.40
CA ALA A 4 28.84 -3.05 -62.55
C ALA A 4 28.38 -3.87 -61.34
N LEU A 5 28.18 -3.25 -60.17
CA LEU A 5 27.31 -3.84 -59.13
C LEU A 5 26.98 -2.87 -57.99
N VAL A 6 26.53 -1.64 -58.29
CA VAL A 6 25.98 -0.72 -57.26
C VAL A 6 24.68 -0.04 -57.71
N LEU A 7 24.19 -0.31 -58.92
CA LEU A 7 23.09 0.46 -59.53
C LEU A 7 21.77 -0.33 -59.67
N SER A 8 21.35 -1.07 -58.64
CA SER A 8 20.09 -1.83 -58.70
C SER A 8 19.19 -1.69 -57.48
N LEU A 9 19.49 -0.80 -56.52
CA LEU A 9 18.70 -0.64 -55.30
C LEU A 9 17.98 0.72 -55.14
N LEU A 10 17.95 1.55 -56.18
CA LEU A 10 17.42 2.93 -56.12
C LEU A 10 16.20 3.20 -57.02
N LEU A 11 15.61 2.17 -57.64
CA LEU A 11 14.47 2.30 -58.57
C LEU A 11 13.17 1.62 -58.08
N LEU A 12 13.06 1.35 -56.78
CA LEU A 12 11.88 0.71 -56.17
C LEU A 12 11.06 1.64 -55.26
N TRP A 13 11.14 2.96 -55.49
CA TRP A 13 10.55 3.99 -54.61
C TRP A 13 9.61 4.98 -55.31
N THR A 14 9.08 4.67 -56.50
CA THR A 14 8.16 5.57 -57.22
C THR A 14 6.96 4.85 -57.83
N ALA A 15 6.37 3.90 -57.13
CA ALA A 15 5.14 3.26 -57.59
C ALA A 15 4.27 2.75 -56.44
N LEU A 16 3.87 3.62 -55.51
CA LEU A 16 2.72 3.36 -54.64
C LEU A 16 2.03 4.69 -54.25
N ALA A 17 1.73 5.50 -55.27
CA ALA A 17 0.76 6.58 -55.16
C ALA A 17 -0.46 6.18 -55.99
N GLN A 18 -1.13 5.09 -55.62
CA GLN A 18 -2.50 4.85 -56.06
C GLN A 18 -3.43 5.35 -54.96
N ALA A 19 -4.25 6.31 -55.37
CA ALA A 19 -5.35 6.88 -54.61
C ALA A 19 -6.21 5.75 -54.05
N GLN A 20 -6.19 5.62 -52.73
CA GLN A 20 -7.13 4.78 -52.01
C GLN A 20 -8.38 5.64 -51.80
N GLU A 21 -9.39 5.46 -52.65
CA GLU A 21 -10.75 5.94 -52.40
C GLU A 21 -11.22 5.37 -51.06
N SER A 22 -11.44 6.26 -50.10
CA SER A 22 -11.99 5.91 -48.79
C SER A 22 -13.37 5.27 -48.98
N PRO A 23 -13.62 4.07 -48.43
CA PRO A 23 -14.97 3.54 -48.31
C PRO A 23 -15.81 4.49 -47.43
N PRO A 24 -17.14 4.60 -47.65
CA PRO A 24 -18.00 5.37 -46.77
C PRO A 24 -17.93 4.81 -45.34
N GLU A 25 -17.71 5.71 -44.39
CA GLU A 25 -17.65 5.45 -42.96
C GLU A 25 -18.96 4.81 -42.48
N PRO A 26 -18.92 3.63 -41.84
CA PRO A 26 -20.12 3.06 -41.24
C PRO A 26 -20.52 3.91 -40.04
N GLU A 27 -21.76 4.42 -40.06
CA GLU A 27 -22.38 5.13 -38.92
C GLU A 27 -22.28 4.25 -37.66
N VAL A 28 -21.40 4.66 -36.74
CA VAL A 28 -21.30 4.04 -35.42
C VAL A 28 -22.54 4.46 -34.63
N PRO A 29 -23.41 3.52 -34.21
CA PRO A 29 -24.54 3.86 -33.35
C PRO A 29 -24.01 4.48 -32.04
N PRO A 30 -24.72 5.45 -31.45
CA PRO A 30 -24.28 6.12 -30.23
C PRO A 30 -23.98 5.09 -29.13
N PRO A 31 -22.94 5.31 -28.31
CA PRO A 31 -22.55 4.35 -27.29
C PRO A 31 -23.73 4.08 -26.36
N ALA A 32 -24.10 2.81 -26.24
CA ALA A 32 -25.07 2.35 -25.26
C ALA A 32 -24.64 2.88 -23.88
N SER A 33 -25.56 3.58 -23.22
CA SER A 33 -25.38 4.10 -21.87
C SER A 33 -24.78 3.01 -20.98
N LEU A 34 -23.53 3.22 -20.55
CA LEU A 34 -22.88 2.34 -19.61
C LEU A 34 -23.77 2.24 -18.35
N PRO A 35 -23.98 1.03 -17.81
CA PRO A 35 -24.71 0.89 -16.56
C PRO A 35 -23.99 1.71 -15.47
N PRO A 36 -24.75 2.35 -14.56
CA PRO A 36 -24.17 3.18 -13.51
C PRO A 36 -23.15 2.36 -12.71
N VAL A 37 -21.96 2.94 -12.54
CA VAL A 37 -20.90 2.41 -11.68
C VAL A 37 -21.49 2.21 -10.29
N SER A 38 -21.56 0.95 -9.86
CA SER A 38 -21.95 0.60 -8.50
C SER A 38 -20.85 1.07 -7.55
N ILE A 39 -21.10 2.19 -6.87
CA ILE A 39 -20.27 2.64 -5.75
C ILE A 39 -20.45 1.58 -4.64
N PRO A 40 -19.36 1.03 -4.07
CA PRO A 40 -19.46 0.08 -2.97
C PRO A 40 -20.25 0.70 -1.82
N GLN A 41 -21.42 0.13 -1.51
CA GLN A 41 -22.19 0.53 -0.34
C GLN A 41 -21.36 0.32 0.91
N GLU A 42 -21.31 1.35 1.74
CA GLU A 42 -20.80 1.31 3.10
C GLU A 42 -21.53 0.16 3.81
N THR A 43 -20.83 -0.96 4.01
CA THR A 43 -21.44 -2.14 4.61
C THR A 43 -21.73 -1.79 6.06
N THR A 44 -22.99 -1.48 6.36
CA THR A 44 -23.49 -1.34 7.73
C THR A 44 -23.31 -2.67 8.44
N VAL A 45 -22.21 -2.79 9.16
CA VAL A 45 -21.98 -3.90 10.07
C VAL A 45 -23.00 -3.76 11.20
N PRO A 46 -23.74 -4.84 11.56
CA PRO A 46 -24.61 -4.80 12.73
C PRO A 46 -23.84 -4.34 13.95
N GLU A 47 -24.48 -3.51 14.77
CA GLU A 47 -23.91 -2.93 15.99
C GLU A 47 -23.23 -4.03 16.83
N PRO A 48 -21.95 -3.84 17.25
CA PRO A 48 -21.22 -4.87 17.95
C PRO A 48 -21.93 -5.20 19.26
N ALA A 49 -22.15 -6.50 19.52
CA ALA A 49 -22.71 -6.96 20.79
C ALA A 49 -21.89 -6.40 21.97
N PRO A 50 -22.49 -6.14 23.14
CA PRO A 50 -21.88 -5.38 24.25
C PRO A 50 -20.59 -5.96 24.86
N ASN A 51 -20.13 -7.14 24.42
CA ASN A 51 -18.89 -7.80 24.85
C ASN A 51 -17.99 -8.20 23.69
N ALA A 52 -18.18 -7.59 22.52
CA ALA A 52 -17.41 -7.89 21.34
C ALA A 52 -16.20 -6.96 21.23
N VAL A 53 -15.06 -7.50 20.83
CA VAL A 53 -13.85 -6.72 20.54
C VAL A 53 -13.65 -6.69 19.04
N VAL A 54 -13.59 -5.48 18.49
CA VAL A 54 -13.61 -5.27 17.05
C VAL A 54 -12.20 -4.99 16.55
N TRP A 55 -11.77 -5.72 15.52
CA TRP A 55 -10.55 -5.38 14.81
C TRP A 55 -10.85 -4.43 13.66
N LYS A 56 -10.12 -3.31 13.63
CA LYS A 56 -10.21 -2.31 12.58
C LYS A 56 -8.87 -2.17 11.87
N VAL A 57 -8.94 -1.89 10.58
CA VAL A 57 -7.80 -1.45 9.77
C VAL A 57 -8.18 -0.07 9.24
N ASP A 58 -7.40 0.95 9.61
CA ASP A 58 -7.80 2.35 9.46
C ASP A 58 -9.17 2.57 10.15
N LYS A 59 -10.17 3.12 9.46
CA LYS A 59 -11.54 3.26 9.99
C LYS A 59 -12.45 2.05 9.77
N TYR A 60 -12.01 1.05 9.01
CA TYR A 60 -12.87 -0.04 8.54
C TYR A 60 -12.86 -1.24 9.49
N VAL A 61 -14.05 -1.76 9.80
CA VAL A 61 -14.21 -2.98 10.61
C VAL A 61 -13.94 -4.22 9.78
N ILE A 62 -12.97 -5.02 10.20
CA ILE A 62 -12.63 -6.28 9.53
C ILE A 62 -13.41 -7.44 10.16
N LEU A 63 -13.31 -7.58 11.48
CA LEU A 63 -13.92 -8.67 12.22
C LEU A 63 -14.32 -8.25 13.62
N SER A 64 -15.15 -9.08 14.24
CA SER A 64 -15.61 -8.96 15.61
C SER A 64 -15.32 -10.29 16.31
N LEU A 65 -14.60 -10.24 17.43
CA LEU A 65 -14.33 -11.39 18.29
C LEU A 65 -15.22 -11.31 19.53
N HIS A 66 -15.66 -12.46 20.01
CA HIS A 66 -16.53 -12.59 21.17
C HIS A 66 -15.92 -13.57 22.17
N GLY A 67 -16.14 -13.33 23.47
CA GLY A 67 -15.66 -14.19 24.54
C GLY A 67 -14.47 -13.60 25.32
N SER A 68 -14.13 -14.25 26.43
CA SER A 68 -13.17 -13.74 27.42
C SER A 68 -11.73 -13.60 26.90
N ASP A 69 -11.34 -14.37 25.87
CA ASP A 69 -9.99 -14.31 25.27
C ASP A 69 -9.85 -13.29 24.13
N SER A 70 -10.95 -12.62 23.76
CA SER A 70 -11.04 -11.85 22.51
C SER A 70 -10.05 -10.68 22.47
N ALA A 71 -9.82 -10.01 23.60
CA ALA A 71 -8.84 -8.93 23.67
C ALA A 71 -7.40 -9.42 23.42
N GLY A 72 -7.03 -10.56 24.00
CA GLY A 72 -5.71 -11.18 23.79
C GLY A 72 -5.53 -11.68 22.36
N ARG A 73 -6.59 -12.25 21.76
CA ARG A 73 -6.59 -12.64 20.34
C ARG A 73 -6.46 -11.41 19.43
N LEU A 74 -7.20 -10.34 19.70
CA LEU A 74 -7.12 -9.09 18.95
C LEU A 74 -5.72 -8.49 18.98
N ALA A 75 -5.08 -8.43 20.15
CA ALA A 75 -3.71 -7.94 20.29
C ALA A 75 -2.71 -8.75 19.46
N ARG A 76 -2.85 -10.09 19.42
CA ARG A 76 -2.02 -10.95 18.57
C ARG A 76 -2.27 -10.71 17.07
N ILE A 77 -3.53 -10.54 16.66
CA ILE A 77 -3.87 -10.20 15.28
C ILE A 77 -3.22 -8.87 14.90
N GLN A 78 -3.37 -7.83 15.74
CA GLN A 78 -2.78 -6.52 15.50
C GLN A 78 -1.24 -6.59 15.36
N ALA A 79 -0.56 -7.25 16.29
CA ALA A 79 0.90 -7.41 16.24
C ALA A 79 1.37 -8.17 14.97
N ARG A 80 0.65 -9.24 14.57
CA ARG A 80 0.94 -9.97 13.32
C ARG A 80 0.71 -9.09 12.08
N PHE A 81 -0.28 -8.19 12.11
CA PHE A 81 -0.54 -7.25 11.01
C PHE A 81 0.62 -6.30 10.82
N GLU A 82 1.03 -5.64 11.91
CA GLU A 82 2.07 -4.63 11.92
C GLU A 82 3.41 -5.21 11.50
N ASP A 83 3.75 -6.42 11.99
CA ASP A 83 4.95 -7.13 11.54
C ASP A 83 4.88 -7.50 10.05
N THR A 84 3.69 -7.84 9.54
CA THR A 84 3.49 -8.12 8.11
C THR A 84 3.67 -6.87 7.25
N ILE A 85 3.11 -5.73 7.66
CA ILE A 85 3.30 -4.44 6.96
C ILE A 85 4.76 -4.01 6.98
N ARG A 86 5.44 -4.15 8.13
CA ARG A 86 6.85 -3.79 8.30
C ARG A 86 7.75 -4.57 7.35
N ARG A 87 7.49 -5.88 7.20
CA ARG A 87 8.30 -6.82 6.40
C ARG A 87 7.89 -6.92 4.94
N ALA A 88 6.71 -6.45 4.56
CA ALA A 88 6.25 -6.56 3.18
C ALA A 88 7.25 -5.84 2.25
N PRO A 89 7.68 -6.46 1.13
CA PRO A 89 8.74 -5.90 0.28
C PRO A 89 8.27 -4.67 -0.51
N GLN A 90 6.98 -4.58 -0.79
CA GLN A 90 6.32 -3.49 -1.52
C GLN A 90 5.02 -3.12 -0.80
N PRO A 91 4.42 -1.95 -1.06
CA PRO A 91 3.11 -1.55 -0.53
C PRO A 91 1.97 -2.32 -1.20
N LYS A 92 2.04 -3.66 -1.12
CA LYS A 92 1.06 -4.60 -1.64
C LYS A 92 0.82 -5.69 -0.60
N LEU A 93 -0.46 -5.96 -0.34
CA LEU A 93 -0.91 -7.01 0.55
C LEU A 93 -1.81 -7.98 -0.22
N THR A 94 -1.47 -9.26 -0.20
CA THR A 94 -2.31 -10.35 -0.73
C THR A 94 -3.02 -11.01 0.43
N VAL A 95 -4.34 -11.16 0.35
CA VAL A 95 -5.18 -11.76 1.39
C VAL A 95 -5.83 -13.03 0.88
N GLU A 96 -5.57 -14.13 1.58
CA GLU A 96 -6.00 -15.48 1.22
C GLU A 96 -6.65 -16.18 2.43
N VAL A 97 -7.36 -17.27 2.17
CA VAL A 97 -7.91 -18.15 3.20
C VAL A 97 -7.34 -19.54 2.97
N SER A 98 -6.86 -20.16 4.04
CA SER A 98 -6.39 -21.54 4.04
C SER A 98 -7.12 -22.34 5.11
N GLY A 99 -7.46 -23.60 4.83
CA GLY A 99 -8.14 -24.50 5.77
C GLY A 99 -9.54 -24.92 5.30
N ASN A 100 -10.35 -25.38 6.24
CA ASN A 100 -11.66 -25.99 5.99
C ASN A 100 -12.67 -25.64 7.10
N ASP A 101 -13.83 -26.30 7.09
CA ASP A 101 -14.90 -26.04 8.06
C ASP A 101 -14.58 -26.47 9.51
N GLY A 102 -13.53 -27.25 9.74
CA GLY A 102 -13.02 -27.59 11.08
C GLY A 102 -12.01 -26.59 11.64
N GLY A 103 -11.43 -25.75 10.79
CA GLY A 103 -10.43 -24.75 11.16
C GLY A 103 -9.89 -24.04 9.92
N ALA A 104 -9.84 -22.71 9.97
CA ALA A 104 -9.36 -21.90 8.86
C ALA A 104 -8.50 -20.74 9.33
N PHE A 105 -7.65 -20.27 8.44
CA PHE A 105 -6.73 -19.17 8.66
C PHE A 105 -6.95 -18.11 7.60
N VAL A 106 -7.04 -16.85 8.01
CA VAL A 106 -6.83 -15.73 7.08
C VAL A 106 -5.33 -15.47 7.02
N VAL A 107 -4.79 -15.41 5.81
CA VAL A 107 -3.38 -15.31 5.51
C VAL A 107 -3.12 -13.99 4.80
N VAL A 108 -2.10 -13.25 5.22
CA VAL A 108 -1.66 -12.01 4.56
C VAL A 108 -0.21 -12.17 4.11
N ASN A 109 0.06 -11.99 2.83
CA ASN A 109 1.39 -12.21 2.21
C ASN A 109 2.00 -13.58 2.60
N GLY A 110 1.18 -14.64 2.57
CA GLY A 110 1.61 -16.00 2.92
C GLY A 110 1.78 -16.27 4.43
N ARG A 111 1.50 -15.30 5.32
CA ARG A 111 1.64 -15.44 6.77
C ARG A 111 0.28 -15.57 7.45
N GLY A 112 0.12 -16.61 8.27
CA GLY A 112 -1.08 -16.84 9.07
C GLY A 112 -1.33 -15.68 10.03
N MET A 113 -2.49 -15.04 9.88
CA MET A 113 -2.82 -13.79 10.55
C MET A 113 -3.93 -14.00 11.58
N ILE A 114 -5.09 -14.48 11.11
CA ILE A 114 -6.27 -14.71 11.94
C ILE A 114 -6.56 -16.20 11.96
N ASP A 115 -6.58 -16.77 13.17
CA ASP A 115 -6.99 -18.15 13.41
C ASP A 115 -8.50 -18.15 13.65
N VAL A 116 -9.27 -18.70 12.70
CA VAL A 116 -10.74 -18.76 12.75
C VAL A 116 -11.17 -20.12 13.29
N THR A 117 -11.97 -20.09 14.34
CA THR A 117 -12.36 -21.26 15.12
C THR A 117 -13.86 -21.53 15.04
N VAL A 118 -14.27 -22.70 15.51
CA VAL A 118 -15.70 -23.04 15.66
C VAL A 118 -16.42 -22.07 16.60
N HIS A 119 -15.72 -21.51 17.59
CA HIS A 119 -16.28 -20.49 18.48
C HIS A 119 -16.65 -19.23 17.71
N ASP A 120 -15.79 -18.80 16.79
CA ASP A 120 -16.04 -17.63 15.93
C ASP A 120 -17.21 -17.89 14.98
N ALA A 121 -17.29 -19.10 14.41
CA ALA A 121 -18.43 -19.50 13.59
C ALA A 121 -19.74 -19.40 14.35
N LYS A 122 -19.79 -19.94 15.57
CA LYS A 122 -20.97 -19.89 16.44
C LYS A 122 -21.37 -18.45 16.77
N ALA A 123 -20.40 -17.59 17.06
CA ALA A 123 -20.64 -16.18 17.32
C ALA A 123 -21.20 -15.43 16.10
N ASN A 124 -20.89 -15.89 14.89
CA ASN A 124 -21.40 -15.35 13.62
C ASN A 124 -22.66 -16.11 13.13
N GLY A 125 -23.33 -16.88 13.99
CA GLY A 125 -24.60 -17.54 13.68
C GLY A 125 -24.49 -18.76 12.76
N THR A 126 -23.31 -19.36 12.63
CA THR A 126 -23.07 -20.53 11.78
C THR A 126 -22.27 -21.62 12.51
N ARG A 127 -22.26 -22.84 11.97
CA ARG A 127 -21.39 -23.93 12.45
C ARG A 127 -20.16 -24.13 11.57
N ARG A 128 -20.09 -23.43 10.45
CA ARG A 128 -19.07 -23.58 9.41
C ARG A 128 -18.02 -22.50 9.57
N VAL A 129 -16.77 -22.91 9.77
CA VAL A 129 -15.64 -22.00 9.97
C VAL A 129 -15.22 -21.31 8.68
N LEU A 130 -15.23 -22.04 7.55
CA LEU A 130 -14.69 -21.52 6.29
C LEU A 130 -15.44 -20.28 5.77
N PRO A 131 -16.79 -20.22 5.78
CA PRO A 131 -17.52 -19.03 5.35
C PRO A 131 -17.19 -17.78 6.18
N VAL A 132 -16.94 -17.93 7.48
CA VAL A 132 -16.58 -16.82 8.38
C VAL A 132 -15.18 -16.31 8.03
N ALA A 133 -14.23 -17.22 7.83
CA ALA A 133 -12.89 -16.87 7.38
C ALA A 133 -12.92 -16.16 6.01
N GLN A 134 -13.74 -16.64 5.07
CA GLN A 134 -13.93 -16.01 3.76
C GLN A 134 -14.54 -14.61 3.88
N GLN A 135 -15.53 -14.42 4.75
CA GLN A 135 -16.13 -13.11 4.99
C GLN A 135 -15.10 -12.12 5.55
N TRP A 136 -14.34 -12.50 6.57
CA TRP A 136 -13.31 -11.65 7.17
C TRP A 136 -12.18 -11.35 6.18
N ALA A 137 -11.71 -12.35 5.43
CA ALA A 137 -10.71 -12.17 4.38
C ALA A 137 -11.21 -11.26 3.25
N SER A 138 -12.47 -11.37 2.85
CA SER A 138 -13.09 -10.51 1.84
C SER A 138 -13.10 -9.04 2.28
N ARG A 139 -13.52 -8.77 3.53
CA ARG A 139 -13.47 -7.42 4.12
C ARG A 139 -12.04 -6.88 4.16
N LEU A 140 -11.10 -7.68 4.66
CA LEU A 140 -9.69 -7.28 4.70
C LEU A 140 -9.15 -6.99 3.31
N ARG A 141 -9.44 -7.84 2.32
CA ARG A 141 -9.02 -7.65 0.92
C ARG A 141 -9.59 -6.37 0.33
N SER A 142 -10.85 -6.05 0.60
CA SER A 142 -11.47 -4.80 0.16
C SER A 142 -10.77 -3.58 0.76
N VAL A 143 -10.47 -3.62 2.06
CA VAL A 143 -9.81 -2.52 2.78
C VAL A 143 -8.36 -2.33 2.31
N VAL A 144 -7.57 -3.41 2.25
CA VAL A 144 -6.18 -3.33 1.77
C VAL A 144 -6.06 -3.23 0.25
N GLY A 145 -7.17 -3.32 -0.47
CA GLY A 145 -7.24 -3.00 -1.90
C GLY A 145 -7.43 -1.51 -2.18
N ASN A 146 -7.79 -0.71 -1.17
CA ASN A 146 -7.95 0.73 -1.31
C ASN A 146 -6.58 1.43 -1.29
N PRO A 147 -6.20 2.18 -2.35
CA PRO A 147 -4.90 2.86 -2.42
C PRO A 147 -4.65 3.84 -1.27
N ALA A 148 -5.67 4.55 -0.78
CA ALA A 148 -5.52 5.49 0.33
C ALA A 148 -5.23 4.77 1.65
N VAL A 149 -5.88 3.62 1.89
CA VAL A 149 -5.61 2.80 3.08
C VAL A 149 -4.21 2.19 2.99
N LEU A 150 -3.81 1.65 1.83
CA LEU A 150 -2.46 1.14 1.62
C LEU A 150 -1.41 2.23 1.85
N HIS A 151 -1.64 3.43 1.32
CA HIS A 151 -0.76 4.57 1.57
C HIS A 151 -0.63 4.84 3.07
N ASN A 152 -1.73 5.00 3.81
CA ASN A 152 -1.71 5.22 5.26
C ASN A 152 -0.99 4.10 6.03
N LEU A 153 -1.14 2.83 5.62
CA LEU A 153 -0.47 1.70 6.27
C LEU A 153 1.05 1.69 6.01
N PHE A 154 1.48 2.13 4.83
CA PHE A 154 2.87 2.00 4.38
C PHE A 154 3.69 3.29 4.41
N VAL A 155 3.05 4.46 4.53
CA VAL A 155 3.70 5.78 4.46
C VAL A 155 4.84 5.94 5.47
N PHE A 156 4.71 5.32 6.65
CA PHE A 156 5.73 5.30 7.69
C PHE A 156 6.39 3.92 7.90
N SER A 157 6.05 2.92 7.07
CA SER A 157 6.55 1.56 7.25
C SER A 157 8.05 1.47 7.03
N GLY A 158 8.76 1.01 8.07
CA GLY A 158 10.23 0.89 8.08
C GLY A 158 10.96 2.18 8.46
N LEU A 159 10.24 3.26 8.76
CA LEU A 159 10.82 4.48 9.30
C LEU A 159 10.75 4.45 10.83
N PRO A 160 11.80 4.87 11.54
CA PRO A 160 11.74 5.02 13.00
C PRO A 160 10.87 6.23 13.39
N GLU A 161 10.42 6.31 14.63
CA GLU A 161 9.72 7.50 15.14
C GLU A 161 10.68 8.65 15.44
N GLN A 162 11.93 8.30 15.74
CA GLN A 162 13.00 9.23 16.05
C GLN A 162 14.27 8.83 15.32
N ILE A 163 15.09 9.82 14.97
CA ILE A 163 16.40 9.61 14.40
C ILE A 163 17.43 10.45 15.16
N LEU A 164 18.65 9.94 15.22
CA LEU A 164 19.80 10.67 15.74
C LEU A 164 20.71 11.04 14.56
N LEU A 165 20.90 12.34 14.34
CA LEU A 165 21.81 12.88 13.33
C LEU A 165 22.80 13.80 14.04
N ASP A 166 24.11 13.52 13.95
CA ASP A 166 25.16 14.33 14.58
C ASP A 166 24.93 14.61 16.08
N LYS A 167 24.43 13.61 16.81
CA LYS A 167 24.04 13.67 18.24
C LYS A 167 22.81 14.53 18.54
N ILE A 168 22.05 14.89 17.52
CA ILE A 168 20.83 15.68 17.63
C ILE A 168 19.63 14.79 17.34
N GLU A 169 18.65 14.84 18.24
CA GLU A 169 17.44 14.02 18.17
C GLU A 169 16.35 14.73 17.38
N TYR A 170 15.80 14.03 16.39
CA TYR A 170 14.70 14.51 15.58
C TYR A 170 13.52 13.55 15.70
N ALA A 171 12.30 14.09 15.76
CA ALA A 171 11.07 13.32 15.79
C ALA A 171 10.35 13.37 14.45
N ARG A 172 9.81 12.23 14.02
CA ARG A 172 9.06 12.08 12.77
C ARG A 172 7.76 12.87 12.82
N GLY A 173 7.49 13.63 11.76
CA GLY A 173 6.21 14.29 11.56
C GLY A 173 5.08 13.30 11.20
N SER A 174 3.84 13.74 11.36
CA SER A 174 2.65 12.92 11.16
C SER A 174 2.18 12.79 9.70
N SER A 175 2.81 13.50 8.77
CA SER A 175 2.46 13.48 7.34
C SER A 175 3.67 13.73 6.45
N PRO A 176 3.67 13.22 5.21
CA PRO A 176 4.65 13.62 4.21
C PRO A 176 4.63 15.14 3.95
N ALA A 177 5.79 15.69 3.64
CA ALA A 177 5.95 17.05 3.16
C ALA A 177 5.88 17.08 1.62
N PRO A 178 5.30 18.13 1.02
CA PRO A 178 5.30 18.29 -0.43
C PRO A 178 6.71 18.50 -0.97
N ASP A 179 7.00 17.90 -2.12
CA ASP A 179 8.24 18.18 -2.86
C ASP A 179 8.13 19.47 -3.65
N ASN A 180 8.76 20.52 -3.11
CA ASN A 180 8.85 21.83 -3.75
C ASN A 180 10.15 22.03 -4.53
N GLY A 181 10.90 20.95 -4.82
CA GLY A 181 12.17 20.98 -5.55
C GLY A 181 13.35 21.54 -4.74
N ARG A 182 13.25 21.55 -3.41
CA ARG A 182 14.24 22.17 -2.50
C ARG A 182 15.09 21.17 -1.73
N PHE A 183 14.84 19.87 -1.88
CA PHE A 183 15.49 18.86 -1.07
C PHE A 183 16.87 18.51 -1.62
N THR A 184 17.89 18.70 -0.79
CA THR A 184 19.29 18.40 -1.11
C THR A 184 19.74 17.23 -0.23
N THR A 185 20.57 16.36 -0.78
CA THR A 185 21.24 15.26 -0.05
C THR A 185 22.60 15.71 0.47
N ASP A 186 23.20 14.97 1.39
CA ASP A 186 24.60 15.11 1.87
C ASP A 186 25.70 14.91 0.81
N GLY A 187 25.34 14.80 -0.47
CA GLY A 187 26.23 14.46 -1.59
C GLY A 187 26.24 12.97 -1.93
N THR A 188 25.70 12.10 -1.07
CA THR A 188 25.53 10.67 -1.37
C THR A 188 24.16 10.41 -1.99
N ARG A 189 24.11 10.36 -3.33
CA ARG A 189 22.95 9.81 -4.07
C ARG A 189 22.93 8.27 -4.08
N SER A 190 23.91 7.65 -3.43
CA SER A 190 24.08 6.20 -3.35
C SER A 190 23.25 5.60 -2.22
N ALA A 191 22.94 4.31 -2.35
CA ALA A 191 22.22 3.51 -1.37
C ALA A 191 22.71 3.77 0.07
N PRO A 192 21.85 3.61 1.09
CA PRO A 192 22.21 3.84 2.48
C PRO A 192 23.56 3.18 2.82
N LEU A 193 24.42 3.89 3.56
CA LEU A 193 25.66 3.32 4.10
C LEU A 193 25.34 2.03 4.88
N GLU A 194 26.27 1.08 4.91
CA GLU A 194 26.11 -0.19 5.62
C GLU A 194 25.58 0.04 7.06
N GLY A 195 24.44 -0.57 7.38
CA GLY A 195 23.75 -0.41 8.67
C GLY A 195 22.72 0.72 8.75
N LYS A 196 22.61 1.61 7.75
CA LYS A 196 21.50 2.58 7.62
C LYS A 196 20.44 2.03 6.67
N SER A 197 19.16 2.28 6.96
CA SER A 197 18.04 1.88 6.10
C SER A 197 17.45 3.03 5.29
N TRP A 198 18.00 4.25 5.40
CA TRP A 198 17.45 5.47 4.80
C TRP A 198 18.52 6.57 4.59
N ILE A 199 18.19 7.52 3.70
CA ILE A 199 19.01 8.69 3.34
C ILE A 199 18.30 9.96 3.84
N VAL A 200 19.09 10.93 4.31
CA VAL A 200 18.61 12.20 4.87
C VAL A 200 18.69 13.30 3.82
N TYR A 201 17.65 14.11 3.75
CA TYR A 201 17.57 15.32 2.93
C TYR A 201 17.33 16.53 3.82
N TRP A 202 17.75 17.70 3.39
CA TRP A 202 17.48 18.96 4.10
C TRP A 202 17.41 20.13 3.11
N ASP A 203 17.00 21.29 3.62
CA ASP A 203 17.02 22.54 2.86
C ASP A 203 18.46 23.06 2.73
N ALA A 204 18.95 23.21 1.50
CA ALA A 204 20.30 23.74 1.22
C ALA A 204 20.53 25.15 1.79
N LEU A 205 19.46 25.90 2.06
CA LEU A 205 19.53 27.25 2.63
C LEU A 205 19.52 27.25 4.16
N GLY A 206 19.35 26.08 4.80
CA GLY A 206 19.37 25.94 6.25
C GLY A 206 20.78 26.00 6.83
N THR A 207 20.90 26.56 8.04
CA THR A 207 22.13 26.47 8.85
C THR A 207 22.02 25.30 9.83
N GLN A 208 23.14 24.67 10.17
CA GLN A 208 23.17 23.58 11.15
C GLN A 208 23.05 24.11 12.58
N PRO A 209 22.32 23.42 13.49
CA PRO A 209 21.55 22.22 13.20
C PRO A 209 20.30 22.53 12.38
N TYR A 210 20.01 21.68 11.39
CA TYR A 210 18.81 21.86 10.57
C TYR A 210 17.58 21.71 11.46
N GLN A 211 16.61 22.62 11.33
CA GLN A 211 15.35 22.54 12.07
C GLN A 211 14.52 21.33 11.67
N THR A 212 14.56 20.99 10.38
CA THR A 212 13.88 19.83 9.82
C THR A 212 14.83 19.12 8.87
N VAL A 213 14.93 17.81 9.03
CA VAL A 213 15.53 16.92 8.05
C VAL A 213 14.43 16.02 7.48
N PHE A 214 14.67 15.39 6.34
CA PHE A 214 13.65 14.63 5.63
C PHE A 214 14.20 13.26 5.27
N VAL A 215 13.32 12.27 5.28
CA VAL A 215 13.64 10.89 4.92
C VAL A 215 12.66 10.42 3.87
N LEU A 216 13.14 9.82 2.78
CA LEU A 216 12.26 9.25 1.77
C LEU A 216 11.60 7.96 2.26
N ASN A 217 10.27 7.89 2.15
CA ASN A 217 9.54 6.65 2.36
C ASN A 217 9.54 5.77 1.10
N ARG A 218 8.84 4.63 1.19
CA ARG A 218 8.71 3.65 0.09
C ARG A 218 7.91 4.17 -1.12
N PHE A 219 7.12 5.23 -0.94
CA PHE A 219 6.40 5.93 -2.01
C PHE A 219 7.20 7.08 -2.63
N ARG A 220 8.47 7.26 -2.22
CA ARG A 220 9.32 8.39 -2.63
C ARG A 220 8.78 9.74 -2.18
N GLU A 221 8.09 9.77 -1.04
CA GLU A 221 7.62 11.00 -0.40
C GLU A 221 8.56 11.37 0.74
N PHE A 222 8.72 12.67 0.97
CA PHE A 222 9.60 13.19 2.01
C PHE A 222 8.89 13.19 3.36
N ILE A 223 9.39 12.39 4.30
CA ILE A 223 8.90 12.36 5.67
C ILE A 223 9.73 13.31 6.51
N PRO A 224 9.15 14.38 7.07
CA PRO A 224 9.89 15.33 7.89
C PRO A 224 10.24 14.71 9.25
N TYR A 225 11.41 15.09 9.75
CA TYR A 225 11.90 14.85 11.09
C TYR A 225 12.32 16.19 11.64
N THR A 226 11.59 16.68 12.64
CA THR A 226 11.81 18.01 13.24
C THR A 226 12.62 17.88 14.50
N LEU A 227 13.53 18.83 14.71
CA LEU A 227 14.35 18.94 15.91
C LEU A 227 13.44 18.89 17.15
N GLN A 228 13.73 17.99 18.09
CA GLN A 228 13.09 18.07 19.40
C GLN A 228 13.84 19.11 20.22
N ASP A 229 13.17 20.21 20.58
CA ASP A 229 13.69 21.13 21.57
C ASP A 229 13.94 20.36 22.87
N SER A 230 15.20 20.33 23.30
CA SER A 230 15.65 19.65 24.51
C SER A 230 15.16 20.33 25.80
N THR A 231 14.30 21.34 25.69
CA THR A 231 13.85 22.23 26.77
C THR A 231 12.66 21.69 27.58
N THR A 232 12.18 20.48 27.29
CA THR A 232 11.16 19.79 28.09
C THR A 232 11.63 18.38 28.45
N ARG A 233 12.53 18.29 29.42
CA ARG A 233 12.69 17.12 30.29
C ARG A 233 12.84 17.59 31.73
#